data_AF-A0A2N2Y5Z6-F1
#
_entry.id   AF-A0A2N2Y5Z6-F1
#
_cell.length_a   1.000
_cell.length_b   1.000
_cell.length_c   1.000
_cell.angle_alpha   90.00
_cell.angle_beta   90.00
_cell.angle_gamma   90.00
#
_symmetry.space_group_name_H-M   'P 1'
#
loop_
_entity.id
_entity.type
_entity.pdbx_description
1 polymer ?
#
loop_
_entity_poly.entity_id
_entity_poly.type
_entity_poly.pdbx_seq_one_letter_code
_entity_poly.pdbx_strand_id
1 'polypeptide(L)'
;MDKIIEQNKNKFNEFLKTKVSRESTVKQYLAWMSKIQNWFIEKKIVKDDFNIWVDVYEITKIEDYLNDEKKSGWKATNKPIKNWMSSPWNAWVAFNENNEITIEEMDDIDLEKFDIHSFNERVFESGLIFSEKLISRFVSSLLTKPFVLLTGLSGSGKTKIAQSFVKWICEDDRQYKIIPVGADWTNREPLLGYPNGLNPKEYITPDSGSLSLIIEASKIENADKPYFLILDEMNLSHVERYFADFLSVMESDDKINLYSGTVRKDLDGNDIPNEIFWSKNLFIIGTVNIDETTYMFSPKVLDRANTIEFRVDELNIKSFFDLPSKIDLSVLGSKGAKMAKSFLDISQENSIEKDEEYTDTFVKFFNELKKVGAEFGYRTAVEMLLLIKKLNIVSNISKNESVDIAIMQKLLPKLHGSRSKIAKVLDALILLCLKNGQTFSIAKSDEVLAENIIYPIAFEKLVRMYKNALDNGFTSYAEA
;
A
#
# COMPACT_ATOMS: atom_id res chain seq x y z
N MET A 1 -22.02 17.64 -3.03
CA MET A 1 -21.32 18.94 -3.12
C MET A 1 -22.29 20.12 -3.00
N ASP A 2 -23.37 20.20 -3.79
CA ASP A 2 -24.33 21.32 -3.76
C ASP A 2 -24.98 21.58 -2.39
N LYS A 3 -25.34 20.52 -1.66
CA LYS A 3 -25.94 20.61 -0.31
C LYS A 3 -25.01 21.26 0.72
N ILE A 4 -23.70 20.97 0.64
CA ILE A 4 -22.68 21.52 1.55
C ILE A 4 -22.41 23.00 1.23
N ILE A 5 -22.36 23.34 -0.06
CA ILE A 5 -22.20 24.73 -0.51
C ILE A 5 -23.37 25.59 -0.01
N GLU A 6 -24.60 25.10 -0.12
CA GLU A 6 -25.79 25.81 0.36
C GLU A 6 -25.78 25.98 1.88
N GLN A 7 -25.37 24.94 2.62
CA GLN A 7 -25.23 24.98 4.08
C GLN A 7 -24.17 26.02 4.53
N ASN A 8 -23.00 26.05 3.90
CA ASN A 8 -21.94 27.01 4.25
C ASN A 8 -22.32 28.45 3.88
N LYS A 9 -23.03 28.66 2.77
CA LYS A 9 -23.62 29.97 2.44
C LYS A 9 -24.60 30.45 3.51
N ASN A 10 -25.44 29.56 4.03
CA ASN A 10 -26.41 29.88 5.07
C ASN A 10 -25.73 30.19 6.41
N LYS A 11 -24.74 29.39 6.83
CA LYS A 11 -23.95 29.65 8.05
C LYS A 11 -23.23 31.00 7.98
N PHE A 12 -22.64 31.32 6.83
CA PHE A 12 -21.97 32.61 6.64
C PHE A 12 -22.94 33.79 6.62
N ASN A 13 -24.11 33.63 6.01
CA ASN A 13 -25.17 34.64 6.05
C ASN A 13 -25.58 34.96 7.50
N GLU A 14 -25.78 33.94 8.34
CA GLU A 14 -26.08 34.12 9.76
C GLU A 14 -24.93 34.81 10.51
N PHE A 15 -23.68 34.40 10.29
CA PHE A 15 -22.52 35.09 10.87
C PHE A 15 -22.44 36.56 10.47
N LEU A 16 -22.67 36.89 9.20
CA LEU A 16 -22.64 38.26 8.73
C LEU A 16 -23.69 39.14 9.42
N LYS A 17 -24.89 38.59 9.73
CA LYS A 17 -25.92 39.32 10.50
C LYS A 17 -25.47 39.65 11.92
N THR A 18 -24.55 38.87 12.51
CA THR A 18 -24.00 39.16 13.85
C THR A 18 -22.92 40.25 13.83
N LYS A 19 -22.23 40.45 12.70
CA LYS A 19 -21.10 41.39 12.56
C LYS A 19 -21.46 42.68 11.83
N VAL A 20 -22.51 42.68 11.02
CA VAL A 20 -22.90 43.78 10.14
C VAL A 20 -24.32 44.23 10.44
N SER A 21 -24.50 45.50 10.81
CA SER A 21 -25.78 46.05 11.26
C SER A 21 -26.82 46.30 10.17
N ARG A 22 -26.43 46.28 8.89
CA ARG A 22 -27.31 46.55 7.73
C ARG A 22 -27.49 45.30 6.88
N GLU A 23 -28.74 44.86 6.71
CA GLU A 23 -29.10 43.68 5.91
C GLU A 23 -28.70 43.83 4.42
N SER A 24 -28.75 45.06 3.89
CA SER A 24 -28.31 45.35 2.52
C SER A 24 -26.81 45.08 2.32
N THR A 25 -25.98 45.29 3.34
CA THR A 25 -24.55 44.99 3.30
C THR A 25 -24.28 43.49 3.35
N VAL A 26 -25.06 42.73 4.14
CA VAL A 26 -24.97 41.26 4.19
C VAL A 26 -25.23 40.63 2.82
N LYS A 27 -26.31 41.04 2.15
CA LYS A 27 -26.65 40.57 0.79
C LYS A 27 -25.56 40.91 -0.23
N GLN A 28 -24.96 42.09 -0.10
CA GLN A 28 -23.83 42.48 -0.94
C GLN A 28 -22.63 41.55 -0.73
N TYR A 29 -22.23 41.28 0.52
CA TYR A 29 -21.07 40.45 0.82
C TYR A 29 -21.20 39.05 0.21
N LEU A 30 -22.36 38.41 0.35
CA LEU A 30 -22.65 37.11 -0.27
C LEU A 30 -22.53 37.14 -1.80
N ALA A 31 -23.00 38.20 -2.44
CA ALA A 31 -22.92 38.36 -3.90
C ALA A 31 -21.48 38.60 -4.41
N TRP A 32 -20.60 39.14 -3.56
CA TRP A 32 -19.20 39.39 -3.91
C TRP A 32 -18.32 38.12 -3.84
N MET A 33 -18.73 37.09 -3.12
CA MET A 33 -17.94 35.87 -2.93
C MET A 33 -17.61 35.15 -4.24
N SER A 34 -18.56 35.08 -5.20
CA SER A 34 -18.29 34.49 -6.51
C SER A 34 -17.28 35.29 -7.34
N LYS A 35 -17.31 36.62 -7.22
CA LYS A 35 -16.35 37.52 -7.89
C LYS A 35 -14.95 37.39 -7.28
N ILE A 36 -14.88 37.22 -5.97
CA ILE A 36 -13.62 36.99 -5.24
C ILE A 36 -13.01 35.65 -5.67
N GLN A 37 -13.80 34.58 -5.71
CA GLN A 37 -13.38 33.26 -6.19
C GLN A 37 -12.80 33.33 -7.61
N ASN A 38 -13.55 33.91 -8.55
CA ASN A 38 -13.11 34.02 -9.94
C ASN A 38 -11.82 34.82 -10.07
N TRP A 39 -11.65 35.87 -9.27
CA TRP A 39 -10.41 36.65 -9.28
C TRP A 39 -9.19 35.82 -8.86
N PHE A 40 -9.33 34.96 -7.84
CA PHE A 40 -8.23 34.08 -7.42
C PHE A 40 -7.86 33.07 -8.52
N ILE A 41 -8.86 32.50 -9.21
CA ILE A 41 -8.66 31.59 -10.34
C ILE A 41 -7.97 32.31 -11.51
N GLU A 42 -8.48 33.47 -11.92
CA GLU A 42 -7.93 34.27 -13.04
C GLU A 42 -6.47 34.70 -12.80
N LYS A 43 -6.09 34.94 -11.54
CA LYS A 43 -4.72 35.28 -11.15
C LYS A 43 -3.83 34.08 -10.89
N LYS A 44 -4.34 32.85 -11.09
CA LYS A 44 -3.64 31.59 -10.83
C LYS A 44 -3.08 31.51 -9.41
N ILE A 45 -3.81 32.08 -8.45
CA ILE A 45 -3.50 32.01 -7.02
C ILE A 45 -3.97 30.65 -6.48
N VAL A 46 -5.08 30.15 -7.03
CA VAL A 46 -5.70 28.85 -6.75
C VAL A 46 -5.93 28.10 -8.06
N LYS A 47 -6.25 26.80 -7.97
CA LYS A 47 -6.56 25.95 -9.13
C LYS A 47 -7.89 26.31 -9.78
N ASP A 48 -8.10 25.87 -11.02
CA ASP A 48 -9.31 26.19 -11.81
C ASP A 48 -10.60 25.58 -11.24
N ASP A 49 -10.50 24.56 -10.40
CA ASP A 49 -11.59 23.89 -9.71
C ASP A 49 -11.91 24.47 -8.30
N PHE A 50 -11.20 25.53 -7.89
CA PHE A 50 -11.38 26.15 -6.57
C PHE A 50 -12.81 26.66 -6.33
N ASN A 51 -13.36 26.30 -5.18
CA ASN A 51 -14.66 26.74 -4.68
C ASN A 51 -14.55 27.34 -3.28
N ILE A 52 -14.83 28.64 -3.21
CA ILE A 52 -14.65 29.46 -2.00
C ILE A 52 -15.48 28.99 -0.81
N TRP A 53 -16.53 28.19 -1.03
CA TRP A 53 -17.43 27.71 0.00
C TRP A 53 -17.01 26.38 0.63
N VAL A 54 -16.03 25.67 0.05
CA VAL A 54 -15.60 24.33 0.52
C VAL A 54 -14.09 24.18 0.65
N ASP A 55 -13.29 24.93 -0.10
CA ASP A 55 -11.81 24.79 -0.11
C ASP A 55 -11.14 25.67 0.96
N VAL A 56 -11.47 25.40 2.23
CA VAL A 56 -11.04 26.21 3.39
C VAL A 56 -9.51 26.20 3.58
N TYR A 57 -8.83 25.11 3.21
CA TYR A 57 -7.36 24.98 3.34
C TYR A 57 -6.57 25.91 2.41
N GLU A 58 -7.17 26.38 1.32
CA GLU A 58 -6.55 27.35 0.42
C GLU A 58 -6.63 28.78 0.99
N ILE A 59 -7.46 29.04 2.02
CA ILE A 59 -7.60 30.36 2.65
C ILE A 59 -6.27 30.83 3.25
N THR A 60 -5.53 29.97 3.97
CA THR A 60 -4.23 30.32 4.55
C THR A 60 -3.20 30.66 3.47
N LYS A 61 -3.15 29.87 2.39
CA LYS A 61 -2.26 30.15 1.24
C LYS A 61 -2.63 31.45 0.53
N ILE A 62 -3.92 31.74 0.40
CA ILE A 62 -4.41 32.99 -0.16
C ILE A 62 -4.00 34.16 0.77
N GLU A 63 -4.18 34.04 2.08
CA GLU A 63 -3.78 35.08 3.05
C GLU A 63 -2.27 35.33 3.04
N ASP A 64 -1.45 34.27 2.99
CA ASP A 64 0.01 34.39 2.84
C ASP A 64 0.38 35.13 1.54
N TYR A 65 -0.27 34.76 0.43
CA TYR A 65 -0.11 35.43 -0.86
C TYR A 65 -0.52 36.91 -0.82
N LEU A 66 -1.60 37.24 -0.11
CA LEU A 66 -2.10 38.62 0.05
C LEU A 66 -1.21 39.46 0.98
N ASN A 67 -0.43 38.83 1.85
CA ASN A 67 0.48 39.46 2.80
C ASN A 67 1.88 39.75 2.23
N ASP A 68 2.31 39.03 1.19
CA ASP A 68 3.64 39.15 0.56
C ASP A 68 3.76 40.31 -0.47
N GLU A 69 4.91 40.47 -1.15
CA GLU A 69 5.21 41.59 -2.11
C GLU A 69 4.13 41.82 -3.21
N LYS A 70 3.25 40.84 -3.47
CA LYS A 70 2.15 40.90 -4.46
C LYS A 70 0.88 41.61 -3.96
N LYS A 71 0.89 42.14 -2.73
CA LYS A 71 -0.15 43.02 -2.13
C LYS A 71 -0.59 44.17 -3.04
N SER A 72 0.27 44.64 -3.94
CA SER A 72 0.00 45.73 -4.88
C SER A 72 -1.13 45.42 -5.86
N GLY A 73 -1.25 44.18 -6.37
CA GLY A 73 -2.27 43.77 -7.33
C GLY A 73 -3.68 43.64 -6.72
N TRP A 74 -3.78 43.03 -5.54
CA TRP A 74 -5.03 42.96 -4.78
C TRP A 74 -5.51 44.34 -4.33
N LYS A 75 -4.61 45.19 -3.82
CA LYS A 75 -4.94 46.58 -3.44
C LYS A 75 -5.32 47.43 -4.64
N ALA A 76 -4.63 47.30 -5.78
CA ALA A 76 -4.95 48.02 -7.01
C ALA A 76 -6.32 47.61 -7.58
N THR A 77 -6.69 46.34 -7.47
CA THR A 77 -8.02 45.84 -7.89
C THR A 77 -9.12 46.30 -6.93
N ASN A 78 -8.83 46.41 -5.63
CA ASN A 78 -9.78 46.86 -4.61
C ASN A 78 -10.05 48.37 -4.63
N LYS A 79 -9.05 49.18 -5.01
CA LYS A 79 -9.12 50.66 -4.95
C LYS A 79 -10.24 51.29 -5.81
N PRO A 80 -10.50 50.87 -7.07
CA PRO A 80 -11.59 51.39 -7.90
C PRO A 80 -12.99 51.07 -7.34
N ILE A 81 -13.11 49.95 -6.63
CA ILE A 81 -14.37 49.46 -6.08
C ILE A 81 -14.42 49.73 -4.57
N LYS A 82 -13.78 50.80 -4.07
CA LYS A 82 -13.80 51.23 -2.65
C LYS A 82 -13.58 50.09 -1.63
N ASN A 83 -12.67 49.15 -1.90
CA ASN A 83 -12.36 47.98 -1.07
C ASN A 83 -13.52 46.99 -0.86
N TRP A 84 -14.48 46.96 -1.78
CA TRP A 84 -15.65 46.08 -1.69
C TRP A 84 -15.32 44.58 -1.80
N MET A 85 -14.11 44.16 -2.23
CA MET A 85 -13.70 42.75 -2.16
C MET A 85 -12.96 42.43 -0.85
N SER A 86 -12.19 43.38 -0.31
CA SER A 86 -11.48 43.19 0.97
C SER A 86 -12.43 42.96 2.14
N SER A 87 -13.53 43.72 2.25
CA SER A 87 -14.39 43.60 3.43
C SER A 87 -15.21 42.29 3.49
N PRO A 88 -15.81 41.79 2.38
CA PRO A 88 -16.39 40.45 2.35
C PRO A 88 -15.36 39.34 2.54
N TRP A 89 -14.17 39.46 1.96
CA TRP A 89 -13.10 38.48 2.11
C TRP A 89 -12.62 38.40 3.57
N ASN A 90 -12.33 39.54 4.21
CA ASN A 90 -11.94 39.56 5.62
C ASN A 90 -13.04 39.04 6.54
N ALA A 91 -14.32 39.30 6.21
CA ALA A 91 -15.44 38.74 6.95
C ALA A 91 -15.54 37.21 6.74
N TRP A 92 -15.22 36.71 5.54
CA TRP A 92 -15.14 35.29 5.24
C TRP A 92 -13.97 34.62 5.98
N VAL A 93 -12.78 35.21 6.00
CA VAL A 93 -11.65 34.74 6.81
C VAL A 93 -12.03 34.70 8.28
N ALA A 94 -12.57 35.80 8.82
CA ALA A 94 -13.03 35.84 10.21
C ALA A 94 -14.18 34.87 10.51
N PHE A 95 -15.02 34.54 9.52
CA PHE A 95 -16.06 33.52 9.64
C PHE A 95 -15.45 32.13 9.79
N ASN A 96 -14.42 31.81 9.01
CA ASN A 96 -13.69 30.54 9.06
C ASN A 96 -12.72 30.45 10.26
N GLU A 97 -12.29 31.58 10.82
CA GLU A 97 -11.48 31.64 12.05
C GLU A 97 -12.34 31.54 13.33
N ASN A 98 -13.56 32.09 13.33
CA ASN A 98 -14.45 32.13 14.51
C ASN A 98 -15.52 31.03 14.53
N ASN A 99 -15.94 30.54 13.36
CA ASN A 99 -16.57 29.24 13.31
C ASN A 99 -15.42 28.27 13.06
N GLU A 100 -15.12 27.43 14.04
CA GLU A 100 -14.96 26.02 13.69
C GLU A 100 -16.17 25.73 12.81
N ILE A 101 -16.01 25.77 11.48
CA ILE A 101 -17.00 25.18 10.60
C ILE A 101 -17.04 23.75 11.11
N THR A 102 -18.07 23.49 11.90
CA THR A 102 -18.57 22.18 12.24
C THR A 102 -18.88 21.59 10.88
N ILE A 103 -17.87 20.90 10.38
CA ILE A 103 -18.04 19.65 9.69
C ILE A 103 -19.15 18.95 10.47
N GLU A 104 -20.32 18.79 9.85
CA GLU A 104 -21.18 17.70 10.29
C GLU A 104 -20.35 16.44 10.04
N GLU A 105 -19.69 15.97 11.11
CA GLU A 105 -19.05 14.65 11.24
C GLU A 105 -18.39 14.12 9.96
N MET A 106 -17.39 14.82 9.44
CA MET A 106 -16.16 14.11 9.09
C MET A 106 -15.28 14.43 10.28
N ASP A 107 -15.08 13.44 11.14
CA ASP A 107 -14.04 13.49 12.15
C ASP A 107 -12.85 14.21 11.52
N ASP A 108 -12.43 15.31 12.14
CA ASP A 108 -11.02 15.66 12.11
C ASP A 108 -10.38 14.36 12.59
N ILE A 109 -9.89 13.54 11.64
CA ILE A 109 -9.30 12.26 11.98
C ILE A 109 -8.17 12.72 12.87
N ASP A 110 -8.29 12.42 14.16
CA ASP A 110 -7.18 12.39 15.08
C ASP A 110 -6.23 11.39 14.42
N LEU A 111 -5.39 11.91 13.50
CA LEU A 111 -4.63 11.13 12.54
C LEU A 111 -3.53 10.50 13.37
N GLU A 112 -3.86 9.33 13.86
CA GLU A 112 -2.97 8.57 14.70
C GLU A 112 -1.78 8.16 13.85
N LYS A 113 -0.59 8.38 14.41
CA LYS A 113 0.63 7.81 13.83
C LYS A 113 0.43 6.30 13.74
N PHE A 114 0.78 5.73 12.59
CA PHE A 114 0.71 4.30 12.40
C PHE A 114 1.48 3.56 13.49
N ASP A 115 0.77 2.70 14.22
CA ASP A 115 1.32 1.88 15.29
C ASP A 115 1.02 0.40 15.02
N ILE A 116 2.08 -0.38 14.83
CA ILE A 116 1.96 -1.81 14.62
C ILE A 116 1.55 -2.55 15.90
N HIS A 117 1.80 -1.98 17.08
CA HIS A 117 1.47 -2.62 18.34
C HIS A 117 -0.05 -2.72 18.52
N SER A 118 -0.78 -1.63 18.22
CA SER A 118 -2.25 -1.63 18.12
C SER A 118 -2.77 -2.75 17.20
N PHE A 119 -2.13 -3.01 16.06
CA PHE A 119 -2.50 -4.14 15.20
C PHE A 119 -2.22 -5.50 15.85
N ASN A 120 -1.03 -5.69 16.44
CA ASN A 120 -0.66 -6.93 17.14
C ASN A 120 -1.65 -7.27 18.27
N GLU A 121 -2.03 -6.28 19.09
CA GLU A 121 -2.99 -6.46 20.18
C GLU A 121 -4.35 -6.94 19.65
N ARG A 122 -4.89 -6.29 18.61
CA ARG A 122 -6.19 -6.67 18.05
C ARG A 122 -6.16 -8.04 17.37
N VAL A 123 -5.03 -8.41 16.76
CA VAL A 123 -4.84 -9.76 16.21
C VAL A 123 -4.87 -10.80 17.34
N PHE A 124 -4.17 -10.55 18.44
CA PHE A 124 -4.18 -11.44 19.59
C PHE A 124 -5.58 -11.56 20.22
N GLU A 125 -6.28 -10.44 20.42
CA GLU A 125 -7.67 -10.41 20.90
C GLU A 125 -8.64 -11.19 19.99
N SER A 126 -8.38 -11.22 18.67
CA SER A 126 -9.19 -11.98 17.71
C SER A 126 -9.01 -13.50 17.83
N GLY A 127 -8.08 -13.97 18.66
CA GLY A 127 -7.72 -15.39 18.82
C GLY A 127 -6.74 -15.90 17.77
N LEU A 128 -6.17 -15.02 16.93
CA LEU A 128 -5.14 -15.39 15.97
C LEU A 128 -3.75 -15.29 16.62
N ILE A 129 -2.93 -16.31 16.38
CA ILE A 129 -1.57 -16.38 16.92
C ILE A 129 -0.59 -16.22 15.76
N PHE A 130 0.04 -15.07 15.68
CA PHE A 130 1.16 -14.79 14.78
C PHE A 130 2.31 -14.22 15.59
N SER A 131 3.55 -14.55 15.20
CA SER A 131 4.71 -13.92 15.82
C SER A 131 4.79 -12.45 15.42
N GLU A 132 5.22 -11.59 16.35
CA GLU A 132 5.41 -10.16 16.09
C GLU A 132 6.37 -9.91 14.91
N LYS A 133 7.37 -10.80 14.75
CA LYS A 133 8.31 -10.75 13.62
C LYS A 133 7.61 -11.00 12.29
N LEU A 134 6.65 -11.93 12.22
CA LEU A 134 5.85 -12.17 11.02
C LEU A 134 4.96 -10.98 10.68
N ILE A 135 4.31 -10.38 11.68
CA ILE A 135 3.47 -9.18 11.49
C ILE A 135 4.32 -7.99 11.03
N SER A 136 5.48 -7.77 11.66
CA SER A 136 6.42 -6.70 11.27
C SER A 136 6.91 -6.87 9.83
N ARG A 137 7.25 -8.09 9.44
CA ARG A 137 7.61 -8.44 8.04
C ARG A 137 6.47 -8.20 7.08
N PHE A 138 5.24 -8.58 7.44
CA PHE A 138 4.06 -8.39 6.60
C PHE A 138 3.74 -6.92 6.36
N VAL A 139 3.65 -6.12 7.43
CA VAL A 139 3.35 -4.69 7.34
C VAL A 139 4.46 -3.92 6.63
N SER A 140 5.73 -4.15 6.99
CA SER A 140 6.87 -3.51 6.30
C SER A 140 6.93 -3.86 4.82
N SER A 141 6.51 -5.08 4.44
CA SER A 141 6.45 -5.49 3.04
C SER A 141 5.42 -4.71 2.25
N LEU A 142 4.22 -4.50 2.82
CA LEU A 142 3.18 -3.64 2.22
C LEU A 142 3.64 -2.18 2.11
N LEU A 143 4.29 -1.66 3.15
CA LEU A 143 4.87 -0.31 3.15
C LEU A 143 6.01 -0.13 2.14
N THR A 144 6.67 -1.22 1.75
CA THR A 144 7.79 -1.18 0.79
C THR A 144 7.30 -1.25 -0.64
N LYS A 145 6.28 -2.09 -0.91
CA LYS A 145 5.80 -2.34 -2.26
C LYS A 145 4.32 -2.68 -2.24
N PRO A 146 3.54 -2.19 -3.22
CA PRO A 146 2.10 -2.43 -3.23
C PRO A 146 1.72 -3.86 -3.66
N PHE A 147 2.67 -4.78 -3.81
CA PHE A 147 2.41 -6.18 -4.12
C PHE A 147 3.20 -7.11 -3.20
N VAL A 148 2.49 -7.92 -2.42
CA VAL A 148 3.05 -8.87 -1.45
C VAL A 148 2.55 -10.27 -1.75
N LEU A 149 3.46 -11.25 -1.72
CA LEU A 149 3.16 -12.67 -1.82
C LEU A 149 3.36 -13.35 -0.47
N LEU A 150 2.35 -14.07 -0.01
CA LEU A 150 2.39 -14.90 1.19
C LEU A 150 2.44 -16.36 0.72
N THR A 151 3.55 -17.03 0.99
CA THR A 151 3.81 -18.41 0.55
C THR A 151 3.90 -19.34 1.74
N GLY A 152 3.43 -20.58 1.64
CA GLY A 152 3.58 -21.55 2.73
C GLY A 152 2.57 -22.68 2.61
N LEU A 153 2.60 -23.62 3.54
CA LEU A 153 1.68 -24.75 3.59
C LEU A 153 0.22 -24.30 3.69
N SER A 154 -0.70 -25.11 3.16
CA SER A 154 -2.13 -24.86 3.34
C SER A 154 -2.49 -24.85 4.83
N GLY A 155 -3.40 -23.97 5.24
CA GLY A 155 -3.80 -23.81 6.65
C GLY A 155 -2.83 -23.04 7.54
N SER A 156 -1.71 -22.50 7.02
CA SER A 156 -0.73 -21.75 7.83
C SER A 156 -1.13 -20.31 8.22
N GLY A 157 -2.35 -19.89 7.90
CA GLY A 157 -2.88 -18.57 8.28
C GLY A 157 -2.56 -17.41 7.31
N LYS A 158 -2.04 -17.68 6.11
CA LYS A 158 -1.72 -16.68 5.07
C LYS A 158 -2.90 -15.73 4.77
N THR A 159 -4.05 -16.30 4.43
CA THR A 159 -5.26 -15.53 4.12
C THR A 159 -5.80 -14.84 5.37
N LYS A 160 -5.58 -15.42 6.56
CA LYS A 160 -6.04 -14.85 7.84
C LYS A 160 -5.28 -13.58 8.22
N ILE A 161 -3.95 -13.53 8.07
CA ILE A 161 -3.22 -12.29 8.36
C ILE A 161 -3.65 -11.14 7.43
N ALA A 162 -3.91 -11.44 6.16
CA ALA A 162 -4.35 -10.46 5.18
C ALA A 162 -5.76 -9.96 5.52
N GLN A 163 -6.68 -10.89 5.82
CA GLN A 163 -8.03 -10.59 6.32
C GLN A 163 -7.98 -9.71 7.57
N SER A 164 -7.14 -10.04 8.53
CA SER A 164 -7.06 -9.29 9.79
C SER A 164 -6.55 -7.88 9.58
N PHE A 165 -5.53 -7.71 8.74
CA PHE A 165 -4.98 -6.40 8.45
C PHE A 165 -5.98 -5.50 7.74
N VAL A 166 -6.64 -5.98 6.67
CA VAL A 166 -7.61 -5.16 5.93
C VAL A 166 -8.83 -4.81 6.77
N LYS A 167 -9.31 -5.74 7.62
CA LYS A 167 -10.40 -5.47 8.56
C LYS A 167 -10.03 -4.46 9.63
N TRP A 168 -8.74 -4.36 9.97
CA TRP A 168 -8.24 -3.42 10.95
C TRP A 168 -7.99 -2.03 10.36
N ILE A 169 -7.27 -1.93 9.24
CA ILE A 169 -6.82 -0.65 8.67
C ILE A 169 -7.88 0.06 7.80
N CYS A 170 -8.86 -0.67 7.24
CA CYS A 170 -9.89 -0.06 6.39
C CYS A 170 -11.02 0.54 7.25
N GLU A 171 -11.64 1.61 6.78
CA GLU A 171 -12.84 2.19 7.37
C GLU A 171 -14.06 1.31 7.12
N ASP A 172 -14.19 0.75 5.91
CA ASP A 172 -15.30 -0.13 5.55
C ASP A 172 -14.94 -1.21 4.52
N ASP A 173 -15.86 -2.16 4.34
CA ASP A 173 -15.68 -3.35 3.49
C ASP A 173 -15.60 -3.06 1.99
N ARG A 174 -15.87 -1.83 1.54
CA ARG A 174 -15.71 -1.43 0.12
C ARG A 174 -14.25 -1.20 -0.24
N GLN A 175 -13.36 -1.07 0.74
CA GLN A 175 -11.93 -0.85 0.52
C GLN A 175 -11.14 -2.14 0.24
N TYR A 176 -11.76 -3.32 0.33
CA TYR A 176 -11.06 -4.55 0.00
C TYR A 176 -11.93 -5.59 -0.68
N LYS A 177 -11.29 -6.45 -1.48
CA LYS A 177 -11.90 -7.65 -2.05
C LYS A 177 -11.00 -8.85 -1.83
N ILE A 178 -11.61 -9.97 -1.46
CA ILE A 178 -10.94 -11.27 -1.37
C ILE A 178 -11.49 -12.12 -2.49
N ILE A 179 -10.63 -12.50 -3.43
CA ILE A 179 -11.03 -13.20 -4.65
C ILE A 179 -10.25 -14.52 -4.70
N PRO A 180 -10.94 -15.66 -4.64
CA PRO A 180 -10.31 -16.94 -4.94
C PRO A 180 -9.99 -17.01 -6.43
N VAL A 181 -8.73 -17.28 -6.76
CA VAL A 181 -8.30 -17.40 -8.15
C VAL A 181 -8.80 -18.72 -8.72
N GLY A 182 -9.43 -18.68 -9.89
CA GLY A 182 -9.89 -19.87 -10.60
C GLY A 182 -8.74 -20.57 -11.34
N ALA A 183 -8.82 -21.89 -11.48
CA ALA A 183 -7.82 -22.71 -12.20
C ALA A 183 -7.83 -22.47 -13.73
N ASP A 184 -8.87 -21.83 -14.25
CA ASP A 184 -9.11 -21.54 -15.66
C ASP A 184 -8.81 -20.07 -16.04
N TRP A 185 -8.24 -19.30 -15.11
CA TRP A 185 -7.89 -17.90 -15.35
C TRP A 185 -6.70 -17.80 -16.30
N THR A 186 -7.02 -17.53 -17.57
CA THR A 186 -6.05 -17.51 -18.67
C THR A 186 -5.82 -16.13 -19.29
N ASN A 187 -6.62 -15.13 -18.91
CA ASN A 187 -6.57 -13.77 -19.43
C ASN A 187 -6.93 -12.75 -18.33
N ARG A 188 -6.89 -11.46 -18.64
CA ARG A 188 -7.15 -10.37 -17.68
C ARG A 188 -8.62 -10.18 -17.28
N GLU A 189 -9.56 -10.85 -17.94
CA GLU A 189 -11.00 -10.61 -17.79
C GLU A 189 -11.53 -10.85 -16.37
N PRO A 190 -11.08 -11.86 -15.61
CA PRO A 190 -11.54 -12.06 -14.24
C PRO A 190 -11.22 -10.90 -13.27
N LEU A 191 -10.24 -10.05 -13.63
CA LEU A 191 -9.81 -8.89 -12.83
C LEU A 191 -10.20 -7.54 -13.45
N LEU A 192 -10.26 -7.46 -14.79
CA LEU A 192 -10.47 -6.20 -15.51
C LEU A 192 -11.73 -6.19 -16.36
N GLY A 193 -12.40 -7.32 -16.55
CA GLY A 193 -13.55 -7.41 -17.45
C GLY A 193 -13.17 -7.20 -18.92
N TYR A 194 -14.17 -6.90 -19.75
CA TYR A 194 -13.98 -6.68 -21.19
C TYR A 194 -15.11 -5.82 -21.81
N PRO A 195 -14.83 -5.11 -22.92
CA PRO A 195 -15.87 -4.39 -23.65
C PRO A 195 -16.86 -5.37 -24.31
N ASN A 196 -18.17 -5.10 -24.22
CA ASN A 196 -19.17 -5.91 -24.92
C ASN A 196 -19.01 -5.73 -26.45
N GLY A 197 -18.86 -6.85 -27.17
CA GLY A 197 -18.73 -6.89 -28.62
C GLY A 197 -20.04 -6.68 -29.38
N LEU A 198 -21.19 -6.92 -28.74
CA LEU A 198 -22.52 -6.74 -29.32
C LEU A 198 -23.11 -5.35 -29.03
N ASN A 199 -22.74 -4.77 -27.89
CA ASN A 199 -23.21 -3.45 -27.47
C ASN A 199 -22.01 -2.50 -27.24
N PRO A 200 -21.76 -1.55 -28.14
CA PRO A 200 -20.58 -0.68 -28.06
C PRO A 200 -20.60 0.32 -26.90
N LYS A 201 -21.74 0.47 -26.21
CA LYS A 201 -21.90 1.35 -25.04
C LYS A 201 -21.77 0.60 -23.71
N GLU A 202 -21.50 -0.69 -23.75
CA GLU A 202 -21.51 -1.55 -22.57
C GLU A 202 -20.13 -2.16 -22.32
N TYR A 203 -19.77 -2.24 -21.05
CA TYR A 203 -18.57 -2.90 -20.54
C TYR A 203 -18.99 -3.98 -19.54
N ILE A 204 -18.49 -5.20 -19.74
CA ILE A 204 -18.77 -6.32 -18.84
C ILE A 204 -17.73 -6.27 -17.72
N THR A 205 -18.15 -5.80 -16.55
CA THR A 205 -17.33 -5.80 -15.33
C THR A 205 -17.24 -7.20 -14.73
N PRO A 206 -16.12 -7.58 -14.10
CA PRO A 206 -16.00 -8.89 -13.48
C PRO A 206 -16.86 -9.00 -12.22
N ASP A 207 -17.55 -10.14 -12.04
CA ASP A 207 -18.36 -10.45 -10.85
C ASP A 207 -17.55 -10.41 -9.54
N SER A 208 -16.22 -10.55 -9.65
CA SER A 208 -15.29 -10.45 -8.52
C SER A 208 -15.26 -9.06 -7.87
N GLY A 209 -15.77 -8.02 -8.55
CA GLY A 209 -15.78 -6.64 -8.07
C GLY A 209 -14.40 -5.98 -8.01
N SER A 210 -13.39 -6.63 -8.58
CA SER A 210 -12.00 -6.17 -8.65
C SER A 210 -11.85 -4.85 -9.41
N LEU A 211 -12.44 -4.74 -10.60
CA LEU A 211 -12.41 -3.50 -11.37
C LEU A 211 -13.08 -2.33 -10.61
N SER A 212 -14.24 -2.57 -10.01
CA SER A 212 -14.94 -1.56 -9.22
C SER A 212 -14.09 -1.08 -8.05
N LEU A 213 -13.44 -2.00 -7.33
CA LEU A 213 -12.49 -1.67 -6.25
C LEU A 213 -11.36 -0.75 -6.74
N ILE A 214 -10.76 -1.07 -7.89
CA ILE A 214 -9.66 -0.29 -8.48
C ILE A 214 -10.13 1.12 -8.88
N ILE A 215 -11.32 1.22 -9.48
CA ILE A 215 -11.92 2.51 -9.84
C ILE A 215 -12.20 3.34 -8.58
N GLU A 216 -12.79 2.76 -7.54
CA GLU A 216 -13.02 3.46 -6.25
C GLU A 216 -11.70 3.95 -5.64
N ALA A 217 -10.66 3.13 -5.63
CA ALA A 217 -9.34 3.51 -5.11
C ALA A 217 -8.72 4.70 -5.86
N SER A 218 -9.05 4.87 -7.15
CA SER A 218 -8.52 5.95 -8.00
C SER A 218 -9.19 7.32 -7.79
N LYS A 219 -10.30 7.37 -7.04
CA LYS A 219 -11.04 8.61 -6.78
C LYS A 219 -10.27 9.53 -5.82
N ILE A 220 -10.34 10.83 -6.06
CA ILE A 220 -9.60 11.83 -5.28
C ILE A 220 -10.02 11.85 -3.81
N GLU A 221 -11.31 11.67 -3.53
CA GLU A 221 -11.87 11.58 -2.18
C GLU A 221 -11.40 10.35 -1.38
N ASN A 222 -10.82 9.36 -2.07
CA ASN A 222 -10.34 8.11 -1.48
C ASN A 222 -8.81 8.04 -1.42
N ALA A 223 -8.09 9.10 -1.82
CA ALA A 223 -6.64 9.09 -1.93
C ALA A 223 -5.91 8.80 -0.60
N ASP A 224 -6.50 9.21 0.53
CA ASP A 224 -5.98 8.99 1.89
C ASP A 224 -6.44 7.65 2.51
N LYS A 225 -7.15 6.81 1.74
CA LYS A 225 -7.70 5.53 2.20
C LYS A 225 -7.02 4.37 1.46
N PRO A 226 -6.40 3.39 2.15
CA PRO A 226 -5.80 2.25 1.50
C PRO A 226 -6.87 1.28 0.99
N TYR A 227 -6.62 0.69 -0.18
CA TYR A 227 -7.46 -0.30 -0.84
C TYR A 227 -6.67 -1.59 -1.05
N PHE A 228 -7.33 -2.75 -0.89
CA PHE A 228 -6.65 -4.04 -0.92
C PHE A 228 -7.35 -5.06 -1.80
N LEU A 229 -6.64 -5.59 -2.78
CA LEU A 229 -7.05 -6.76 -3.55
C LEU A 229 -6.31 -7.99 -3.04
N ILE A 230 -7.02 -8.89 -2.38
CA ILE A 230 -6.47 -10.16 -1.88
C ILE A 230 -6.82 -11.25 -2.88
N LEU A 231 -5.80 -11.82 -3.53
CA LEU A 231 -5.92 -12.94 -4.45
C LEU A 231 -5.56 -14.23 -3.71
N ASP A 232 -6.59 -15.02 -3.37
CA ASP A 232 -6.41 -16.27 -2.64
C ASP A 232 -6.04 -17.39 -3.62
N GLU A 233 -5.04 -18.19 -3.26
CA GLU A 233 -4.46 -19.25 -4.11
C GLU A 233 -4.04 -18.71 -5.49
N MET A 234 -3.31 -17.60 -5.47
CA MET A 234 -2.90 -16.84 -6.66
C MET A 234 -2.19 -17.72 -7.71
N ASN A 235 -1.47 -18.76 -7.26
CA ASN A 235 -0.73 -19.69 -8.11
C ASN A 235 -1.53 -20.90 -8.63
N LEU A 236 -2.85 -20.94 -8.42
CA LEU A 236 -3.72 -21.95 -9.03
C LEU A 236 -3.81 -21.79 -10.56
N SER A 237 -3.58 -20.59 -11.05
CA SER A 237 -3.44 -20.26 -12.47
C SER A 237 -2.10 -19.59 -12.77
N HIS A 238 -1.71 -19.57 -14.05
CA HIS A 238 -0.50 -18.88 -14.49
C HIS A 238 -0.63 -17.36 -14.28
N VAL A 239 -0.04 -16.88 -13.18
CA VAL A 239 -0.14 -15.47 -12.75
C VAL A 239 0.27 -14.48 -13.82
N GLU A 240 1.31 -14.79 -14.60
CA GLU A 240 1.77 -13.92 -15.68
C GLU A 240 0.74 -13.68 -16.79
N ARG A 241 -0.32 -14.50 -16.89
CA ARG A 241 -1.34 -14.36 -17.93
C ARG A 241 -2.45 -13.42 -17.49
N TYR A 242 -3.14 -13.74 -16.40
CA TYR A 242 -4.28 -12.96 -15.94
C TYR A 242 -3.87 -11.66 -15.23
N PHE A 243 -2.64 -11.60 -14.73
CA PHE A 243 -2.11 -10.46 -13.98
C PHE A 243 -1.12 -9.61 -14.80
N ALA A 244 -1.02 -9.84 -16.11
CA ALA A 244 -0.02 -9.23 -16.99
C ALA A 244 -0.06 -7.70 -16.97
N ASP A 245 -1.25 -7.10 -17.10
CA ASP A 245 -1.42 -5.64 -17.15
C ASP A 245 -0.92 -4.97 -15.85
N PHE A 246 -1.22 -5.57 -14.68
CA PHE A 246 -0.77 -5.06 -13.39
C PHE A 246 0.76 -5.14 -13.24
N LEU A 247 1.36 -6.26 -13.64
CA LEU A 247 2.83 -6.40 -13.64
C LEU A 247 3.48 -5.33 -14.53
N SER A 248 2.89 -5.07 -15.70
CA SER A 248 3.40 -4.06 -16.64
C SER A 248 3.34 -2.64 -16.08
N VAL A 249 2.19 -2.25 -15.49
CA VAL A 249 2.02 -0.89 -14.97
C VAL A 249 2.87 -0.63 -13.72
N MET A 250 3.04 -1.62 -12.84
CA MET A 250 4.01 -1.53 -11.72
C MET A 250 5.46 -1.30 -12.17
N GLU A 251 5.76 -1.48 -13.46
CA GLU A 251 7.08 -1.36 -14.05
C GLU A 251 7.39 0.02 -14.62
N SER A 252 6.35 0.65 -15.18
CA SER A 252 6.45 1.73 -16.16
C SER A 252 5.70 2.99 -15.74
N ASP A 253 4.90 2.91 -14.67
CA ASP A 253 3.90 3.93 -14.30
C ASP A 253 2.93 4.26 -15.46
N ASP A 254 2.79 3.36 -16.44
CA ASP A 254 1.86 3.47 -17.55
C ASP A 254 0.41 3.21 -17.11
N LYS A 255 -0.52 3.33 -18.06
CA LYS A 255 -1.94 3.07 -17.84
C LYS A 255 -2.37 1.73 -18.40
N ILE A 256 -3.34 1.10 -17.77
CA ILE A 256 -4.03 -0.09 -18.30
C ILE A 256 -5.18 0.39 -19.19
N ASN A 257 -5.11 0.08 -20.49
CA ASN A 257 -6.21 0.36 -21.41
C ASN A 257 -7.30 -0.72 -21.30
N LEU A 258 -8.50 -0.30 -20.88
CA LEU A 258 -9.68 -1.16 -20.77
C LEU A 258 -10.40 -1.26 -22.13
N TYR A 259 -10.59 -0.13 -22.79
CA TYR A 259 -11.20 -0.06 -24.12
C TYR A 259 -10.84 1.24 -24.85
N SER A 260 -11.14 1.28 -26.15
CA SER A 260 -11.00 2.47 -27.01
C SER A 260 -12.35 2.89 -27.59
N GLY A 261 -12.51 4.18 -27.89
CA GLY A 261 -13.71 4.72 -28.55
C GLY A 261 -14.68 5.41 -27.58
N THR A 262 -15.98 5.21 -27.79
CA THR A 262 -17.04 5.87 -27.02
C THR A 262 -17.12 5.38 -25.58
N VAL A 263 -17.53 6.26 -24.66
CA VAL A 263 -17.78 5.92 -23.25
C VAL A 263 -18.67 4.68 -23.13
N ARG A 264 -18.23 3.74 -22.29
CA ARG A 264 -18.97 2.52 -21.96
C ARG A 264 -19.42 2.57 -20.52
N LYS A 265 -20.59 1.99 -20.26
CA LYS A 265 -21.18 1.84 -18.93
C LYS A 265 -21.18 0.37 -18.51
N ASP A 266 -21.11 0.11 -17.22
CA ASP A 266 -21.40 -1.23 -16.68
C ASP A 266 -22.91 -1.54 -16.72
N LEU A 267 -23.27 -2.73 -16.24
CA LEU A 267 -24.67 -3.19 -16.18
C LEU A 267 -25.55 -2.33 -15.27
N ASP A 268 -24.96 -1.64 -14.29
CA ASP A 268 -25.64 -0.74 -13.36
C ASP A 268 -25.73 0.70 -13.89
N GLY A 269 -25.13 0.99 -15.06
CA GLY A 269 -25.17 2.28 -15.73
C GLY A 269 -24.06 3.26 -15.33
N ASN A 270 -23.09 2.82 -14.52
CA ASN A 270 -21.93 3.63 -14.13
C ASN A 270 -20.94 3.72 -15.28
N ASP A 271 -20.34 4.89 -15.47
CA ASP A 271 -19.33 5.08 -16.51
C ASP A 271 -18.04 4.33 -16.13
N ILE A 272 -17.52 3.53 -17.07
CA ILE A 272 -16.23 2.85 -16.94
C ILE A 272 -15.18 3.69 -17.64
N PRO A 273 -14.06 4.04 -16.99
CA PRO A 273 -13.00 4.79 -17.64
C PRO A 273 -12.39 3.97 -18.79
N ASN A 274 -11.90 4.64 -19.83
CA ASN A 274 -11.18 4.00 -20.94
C ASN A 274 -9.83 3.41 -20.48
N GLU A 275 -9.21 4.05 -19.50
CA GLU A 275 -7.91 3.72 -18.95
C GLU A 275 -7.91 3.85 -17.43
N ILE A 276 -7.20 2.96 -16.75
CA ILE A 276 -6.95 3.04 -15.31
C ILE A 276 -5.45 3.15 -15.04
N PHE A 277 -5.09 3.87 -13.98
CA PHE A 277 -3.72 3.98 -13.50
C PHE A 277 -3.57 3.19 -12.20
N TRP A 278 -2.33 2.87 -11.82
CA TRP A 278 -2.07 2.29 -10.52
C TRP A 278 -2.17 3.35 -9.41
N SER A 279 -3.25 3.29 -8.63
CA SER A 279 -3.45 4.21 -7.51
C SER A 279 -2.44 3.92 -6.41
N LYS A 280 -1.84 4.98 -5.83
CA LYS A 280 -0.80 4.88 -4.79
C LYS A 280 -1.28 4.24 -3.48
N ASN A 281 -2.58 4.22 -3.28
CA ASN A 281 -3.29 3.62 -2.16
C ASN A 281 -3.79 2.19 -2.46
N LEU A 282 -3.55 1.63 -3.65
CA LEU A 282 -3.95 0.27 -3.99
C LEU A 282 -2.82 -0.73 -3.69
N PHE A 283 -3.14 -1.75 -2.91
CA PHE A 283 -2.24 -2.84 -2.53
C PHE A 283 -2.83 -4.18 -2.97
N ILE A 284 -1.96 -5.10 -3.35
CA ILE A 284 -2.31 -6.46 -3.77
C ILE A 284 -1.59 -7.46 -2.86
N ILE A 285 -2.34 -8.42 -2.34
CA ILE A 285 -1.82 -9.51 -1.51
C ILE A 285 -2.18 -10.82 -2.19
N GLY A 286 -1.18 -11.57 -2.65
CA GLY A 286 -1.38 -12.91 -3.19
C GLY A 286 -1.05 -13.98 -2.16
N THR A 287 -1.95 -14.93 -1.91
CA THR A 287 -1.64 -16.12 -1.11
C THR A 287 -1.26 -17.27 -2.03
N VAL A 288 -0.32 -18.10 -1.59
CA VAL A 288 0.32 -19.11 -2.42
C VAL A 288 0.47 -20.38 -1.60
N ASN A 289 -0.09 -21.47 -2.11
CA ASN A 289 0.15 -22.80 -1.56
C ASN A 289 1.40 -23.37 -2.20
N ILE A 290 2.27 -23.96 -1.39
CA ILE A 290 3.48 -24.64 -1.86
C ILE A 290 3.18 -26.13 -1.90
N ASP A 291 2.35 -26.56 -2.84
CA ASP A 291 1.95 -27.94 -3.08
C ASP A 291 2.24 -28.33 -4.55
N GLU A 292 2.26 -29.63 -4.85
CA GLU A 292 2.58 -30.13 -6.21
C GLU A 292 1.58 -29.67 -7.29
N THR A 293 0.39 -29.23 -6.87
CA THR A 293 -0.74 -28.92 -7.76
C THR A 293 -0.77 -27.48 -8.28
N THR A 294 0.23 -26.66 -7.96
CA THR A 294 0.23 -25.23 -8.30
C THR A 294 1.41 -24.80 -9.16
N TYR A 295 1.26 -23.68 -9.87
CA TYR A 295 2.29 -23.18 -10.78
C TYR A 295 3.40 -22.44 -10.03
N MET A 296 4.66 -22.69 -10.41
CA MET A 296 5.77 -21.87 -9.94
C MET A 296 5.66 -20.44 -10.49
N PHE A 297 6.01 -19.46 -9.66
CA PHE A 297 6.13 -18.08 -10.13
C PHE A 297 7.34 -17.90 -11.03
N SER A 298 7.16 -17.07 -12.05
CA SER A 298 8.28 -16.62 -12.84
C SER A 298 9.13 -15.61 -12.05
N PRO A 299 10.40 -15.42 -12.46
CA PRO A 299 11.22 -14.33 -11.95
C PRO A 299 10.59 -12.94 -12.13
N LYS A 300 9.74 -12.75 -13.14
CA LYS A 300 9.06 -11.47 -13.37
C LYS A 300 8.08 -11.14 -12.25
N VAL A 301 7.29 -12.13 -11.79
CA VAL A 301 6.35 -11.93 -10.69
C VAL A 301 7.11 -11.71 -9.38
N LEU A 302 8.13 -12.53 -9.10
CA LEU A 302 8.93 -12.43 -7.87
C LEU A 302 9.73 -11.11 -7.78
N ASP A 303 10.14 -10.53 -8.92
CA ASP A 303 10.74 -9.19 -8.95
C ASP A 303 9.74 -8.08 -8.60
N ARG A 304 8.44 -8.31 -8.86
CA ARG A 304 7.37 -7.35 -8.55
C ARG A 304 6.76 -7.50 -7.18
N ALA A 305 6.97 -8.62 -6.52
CA ALA A 305 6.45 -8.83 -5.19
C ALA A 305 7.52 -8.68 -4.10
N ASN A 306 7.07 -8.43 -2.89
CA ASN A 306 7.79 -8.81 -1.69
C ASN A 306 7.26 -10.18 -1.23
N THR A 307 8.13 -11.16 -1.01
CA THR A 307 7.71 -12.54 -0.75
C THR A 307 7.96 -12.92 0.71
N ILE A 308 6.93 -13.40 1.39
CA ILE A 308 6.99 -13.83 2.78
C ILE A 308 6.66 -15.31 2.84
N GLU A 309 7.61 -16.11 3.32
CA GLU A 309 7.35 -17.50 3.68
C GLU A 309 6.72 -17.58 5.08
N PHE A 310 5.52 -18.15 5.13
CA PHE A 310 4.77 -18.49 6.34
C PHE A 310 5.23 -19.86 6.81
N ARG A 311 5.81 -19.86 8.01
CA ARG A 311 6.11 -21.07 8.74
C ARG A 311 5.36 -21.06 10.04
N VAL A 312 4.81 -22.21 10.37
CA VAL A 312 4.20 -22.45 11.66
C VAL A 312 5.29 -23.09 12.52
N ASP A 313 5.81 -22.34 13.49
CA ASP A 313 6.80 -22.86 14.44
C ASP A 313 6.15 -23.65 15.58
N GLU A 314 6.95 -24.46 16.27
CA GLU A 314 6.49 -25.32 17.37
C GLU A 314 5.84 -24.52 18.51
N LEU A 315 6.32 -23.30 18.77
CA LEU A 315 5.79 -22.44 19.84
C LEU A 315 4.37 -21.99 19.49
N ASN A 316 4.13 -21.53 18.26
CA ASN A 316 2.81 -21.12 17.80
C ASN A 316 1.82 -22.29 17.85
N ILE A 317 2.25 -23.50 17.47
CA ILE A 317 1.41 -24.71 17.56
C ILE A 317 1.08 -25.04 19.01
N LYS A 318 2.07 -25.01 19.90
CA LYS A 318 1.87 -25.24 21.34
C LYS A 318 0.88 -24.24 21.92
N SER A 319 1.10 -22.95 21.68
CA SER A 319 0.19 -21.89 22.13
C SER A 319 -1.23 -22.07 21.59
N PHE A 320 -1.38 -22.52 20.34
CA PHE A 320 -2.68 -22.82 19.77
C PHE A 320 -3.39 -23.99 20.46
N PHE A 321 -2.66 -25.06 20.79
CA PHE A 321 -3.22 -26.20 21.51
C PHE A 321 -3.52 -25.91 22.98
N ASP A 322 -2.73 -25.06 23.63
CA ASP A 322 -2.92 -24.68 25.03
C ASP A 322 -4.17 -23.81 25.23
N LEU A 323 -4.50 -22.97 24.25
CA LEU A 323 -5.64 -22.05 24.29
C LEU A 323 -6.38 -22.03 22.94
N PRO A 324 -7.16 -23.08 22.60
CA PRO A 324 -7.99 -23.07 21.41
C PRO A 324 -9.10 -22.02 21.59
N SER A 325 -8.87 -20.84 21.03
CA SER A 325 -9.82 -19.73 21.08
C SER A 325 -10.73 -19.74 19.85
N LYS A 326 -11.98 -19.33 20.04
CA LYS A 326 -12.87 -19.10 18.91
C LYS A 326 -12.41 -17.82 18.21
N ILE A 327 -12.01 -17.95 16.95
CA ILE A 327 -11.58 -16.80 16.16
C ILE A 327 -12.75 -15.82 16.00
N ASP A 328 -12.53 -14.56 16.40
CA ASP A 328 -13.48 -13.46 16.24
C ASP A 328 -12.80 -12.28 15.55
N LEU A 329 -12.99 -12.17 14.24
CA LEU A 329 -12.42 -11.08 13.45
C LEU A 329 -13.18 -9.75 13.63
N SER A 330 -14.32 -9.73 14.32
CA SER A 330 -15.10 -8.49 14.50
C SER A 330 -14.40 -7.48 15.39
N VAL A 331 -13.53 -7.94 16.30
CA VAL A 331 -12.74 -7.08 17.20
C VAL A 331 -11.75 -6.18 16.46
N LEU A 332 -11.38 -6.55 15.23
CA LEU A 332 -10.48 -5.79 14.36
C LEU A 332 -11.21 -4.62 13.68
N GLY A 333 -12.54 -4.69 13.52
CA GLY A 333 -13.33 -3.83 12.66
C GLY A 333 -12.98 -2.34 12.77
N SER A 334 -12.32 -1.84 11.72
CA SER A 334 -11.94 -0.44 11.50
C SER A 334 -11.14 0.21 12.63
N LYS A 335 -10.55 -0.59 13.53
CA LYS A 335 -9.83 -0.07 14.71
C LYS A 335 -8.53 0.67 14.38
N GLY A 336 -7.93 0.36 13.24
CA GLY A 336 -6.77 1.05 12.69
C GLY A 336 -7.11 2.12 11.66
N ALA A 337 -8.39 2.37 11.35
CA ALA A 337 -8.79 3.25 10.26
C ALA A 337 -8.21 4.67 10.40
N LYS A 338 -8.08 5.19 11.63
CA LYS A 338 -7.46 6.50 11.89
C LYS A 338 -5.96 6.57 11.54
N MET A 339 -5.29 5.42 11.45
CA MET A 339 -3.88 5.28 11.09
C MET A 339 -3.68 5.08 9.57
N ALA A 340 -4.76 4.97 8.79
CA ALA A 340 -4.75 4.66 7.37
C ALA A 340 -3.89 5.64 6.54
N LYS A 341 -4.06 6.94 6.77
CA LYS A 341 -3.27 7.97 6.10
C LYS A 341 -1.79 7.90 6.50
N SER A 342 -1.50 7.74 7.79
CA SER A 342 -0.12 7.59 8.27
C SER A 342 0.57 6.36 7.63
N PHE A 343 -0.16 5.26 7.47
CA PHE A 343 0.31 4.08 6.73
C PHE A 343 0.65 4.41 5.28
N LEU A 344 -0.22 5.16 4.58
CA LEU A 344 0.03 5.60 3.20
C LEU A 344 1.24 6.55 3.12
N ASP A 345 1.35 7.53 4.01
CA ASP A 345 2.48 8.45 4.06
C ASP A 345 3.81 7.71 4.23
N ILE A 346 3.84 6.75 5.18
CA ILE A 346 5.01 5.88 5.35
C ILE A 346 5.28 5.08 4.09
N SER A 347 4.26 4.57 3.38
CA SER A 347 4.45 3.80 2.14
C SER A 347 5.06 4.63 1.01
N GLN A 348 4.72 5.92 0.94
CA GLN A 348 5.21 6.84 -0.11
C GLN A 348 6.60 7.42 0.20
N GLU A 349 7.06 7.33 1.45
CA GLU A 349 8.34 7.88 1.89
C GLU A 349 9.55 7.04 1.45
N ASN A 350 9.96 7.23 0.20
CA ASN A 350 10.94 6.39 -0.51
C ASN A 350 12.36 6.97 -0.58
N SER A 351 12.73 7.91 0.30
CA SER A 351 14.13 8.31 0.44
C SER A 351 14.99 7.17 0.99
N ILE A 352 16.21 7.04 0.47
CA ILE A 352 17.18 6.00 0.86
C ILE A 352 18.40 6.68 1.43
N GLU A 353 18.82 6.24 2.61
CA GLU A 353 20.09 6.66 3.22
C GLU A 353 21.16 5.62 2.93
N LYS A 354 22.38 6.08 2.63
CA LYS A 354 23.52 5.20 2.40
C LYS A 354 23.98 4.64 3.75
N ASP A 355 24.03 3.31 3.84
CA ASP A 355 24.70 2.59 4.92
C ASP A 355 25.74 1.64 4.30
N GLU A 356 27.02 1.83 4.65
CA GLU A 356 28.13 1.05 4.09
C GLU A 356 28.10 -0.41 4.53
N GLU A 357 27.61 -0.70 5.73
CA GLU A 357 27.54 -2.05 6.28
C GLU A 357 26.50 -2.90 5.54
N TYR A 358 25.32 -2.32 5.26
CA TYR A 358 24.30 -2.98 4.42
C TYR A 358 24.83 -3.20 3.01
N THR A 359 25.47 -2.18 2.44
CA THR A 359 26.00 -2.24 1.07
C THR A 359 27.05 -3.34 0.94
N ASP A 360 28.05 -3.36 1.83
CA ASP A 360 29.12 -4.36 1.82
C ASP A 360 28.57 -5.78 1.98
N THR A 361 27.56 -5.95 2.84
CA THR A 361 26.91 -7.24 3.03
C THR A 361 26.19 -7.68 1.76
N PHE A 362 25.34 -6.85 1.18
CA PHE A 362 24.60 -7.21 -0.04
C PHE A 362 25.51 -7.44 -1.24
N VAL A 363 26.66 -6.76 -1.32
CA VAL A 363 27.68 -7.02 -2.36
C VAL A 363 28.29 -8.42 -2.20
N LYS A 364 28.52 -8.91 -0.97
CA LYS A 364 28.98 -10.30 -0.75
C LYS A 364 27.96 -11.31 -1.26
N PHE A 365 26.68 -11.13 -0.93
CA PHE A 365 25.60 -11.98 -1.43
C PHE A 365 25.47 -11.91 -2.96
N PHE A 366 25.57 -10.72 -3.55
CA PHE A 366 25.54 -10.50 -4.99
C PHE A 366 26.61 -11.32 -5.72
N ASN A 367 27.84 -11.30 -5.22
CA ASN A 367 28.97 -11.99 -5.84
C ASN A 367 28.78 -13.52 -5.87
N GLU A 368 28.16 -14.09 -4.84
CA GLU A 368 27.86 -15.52 -4.79
C GLU A 368 26.69 -15.89 -5.71
N LEU A 369 25.61 -15.10 -5.70
CA LEU A 369 24.44 -15.31 -6.56
C LEU A 369 24.78 -15.18 -8.07
N LYS A 370 25.70 -14.27 -8.41
CA LYS A 370 26.18 -14.07 -9.80
C LYS A 370 26.78 -15.33 -10.42
N LYS A 371 27.36 -16.23 -9.62
CA LYS A 371 27.98 -17.47 -10.11
C LYS A 371 26.98 -18.42 -10.77
N VAL A 372 25.69 -18.27 -10.48
CA VAL A 372 24.60 -19.11 -11.02
C VAL A 372 23.61 -18.33 -11.88
N GLY A 373 23.85 -17.05 -12.14
CA GLY A 373 22.94 -16.18 -12.88
C GLY A 373 21.71 -15.77 -12.07
N ALA A 374 21.80 -15.76 -10.73
CA ALA A 374 20.72 -15.37 -9.82
C ALA A 374 20.99 -14.01 -9.14
N GLU A 375 21.92 -13.22 -9.67
CA GLU A 375 22.21 -11.89 -9.18
C GLU A 375 21.01 -10.95 -9.27
N PHE A 376 20.97 -9.97 -8.38
CA PHE A 376 19.89 -8.98 -8.32
C PHE A 376 20.30 -7.67 -9.01
N GLY A 377 19.34 -7.03 -9.68
CA GLY A 377 19.55 -5.72 -10.31
C GLY A 377 19.34 -4.55 -9.34
N TYR A 378 19.53 -3.33 -9.86
CA TYR A 378 19.40 -2.08 -9.10
C TYR A 378 18.05 -1.94 -8.38
N ARG A 379 16.94 -2.35 -9.02
CA ARG A 379 15.60 -2.32 -8.44
C ARG A 379 15.54 -3.10 -7.12
N THR A 380 16.00 -4.35 -7.14
CA THR A 380 16.00 -5.19 -5.92
C THR A 380 16.92 -4.61 -4.84
N ALA A 381 18.05 -4.02 -5.22
CA ALA A 381 18.96 -3.36 -4.26
C ALA A 381 18.27 -2.21 -3.52
N VAL A 382 17.59 -1.33 -4.28
CA VAL A 382 16.78 -0.23 -3.72
C VAL A 382 15.69 -0.78 -2.81
N GLU A 383 14.96 -1.81 -3.25
CA GLU A 383 13.87 -2.41 -2.48
C GLU A 383 14.34 -3.04 -1.16
N MET A 384 15.54 -3.63 -1.11
CA MET A 384 16.10 -4.15 0.15
C MET A 384 16.35 -3.03 1.16
N LEU A 385 16.91 -1.90 0.70
CA LEU A 385 17.17 -0.74 1.57
C LEU A 385 15.87 -0.09 2.04
N LEU A 386 14.87 0.02 1.14
CA LEU A 386 13.55 0.50 1.50
C LEU A 386 12.88 -0.43 2.53
N LEU A 387 12.95 -1.75 2.34
CA LEU A 387 12.43 -2.72 3.29
C LEU A 387 13.05 -2.57 4.67
N ILE A 388 14.37 -2.46 4.75
CA ILE A 388 15.08 -2.21 6.02
C ILE A 388 14.61 -0.92 6.66
N LYS A 389 14.47 0.16 5.89
CA LYS A 389 13.92 1.43 6.39
C LYS A 389 12.51 1.24 6.96
N LYS A 390 11.60 0.58 6.24
CA LYS A 390 10.22 0.36 6.73
C LYS A 390 10.19 -0.51 7.98
N LEU A 391 11.03 -1.55 8.05
CA LEU A 391 11.19 -2.39 9.24
C LEU A 391 11.62 -1.56 10.47
N ASN A 392 12.60 -0.68 10.31
CA ASN A 392 13.09 0.19 11.39
C ASN A 392 12.05 1.24 11.84
N ILE A 393 11.13 1.64 10.95
CA ILE A 393 10.03 2.55 11.28
C ILE A 393 8.98 1.86 12.13
N VAL A 394 8.59 0.62 11.76
CA VAL A 394 7.46 -0.07 12.40
C VAL A 394 7.87 -0.97 13.56
N SER A 395 9.14 -1.36 13.67
CA SER A 395 9.59 -2.33 14.67
C SER A 395 10.97 -1.99 15.21
N ASN A 396 11.26 -2.41 16.44
CA ASN A 396 12.59 -2.30 17.03
C ASN A 396 13.42 -3.54 16.64
N ILE A 397 14.11 -3.45 15.51
CA ILE A 397 14.86 -4.57 14.93
C ILE A 397 16.36 -4.25 14.89
N SER A 398 17.21 -5.25 15.12
CA SER A 398 18.65 -5.06 14.96
C SER A 398 19.05 -4.99 13.48
N LYS A 399 20.21 -4.38 13.19
CA LYS A 399 20.77 -4.34 11.83
C LYS A 399 20.82 -5.73 11.19
N ASN A 400 21.37 -6.72 11.90
CA ASN A 400 21.51 -8.08 11.38
C ASN A 400 20.16 -8.73 11.07
N GLU A 401 19.14 -8.53 11.91
CA GLU A 401 17.81 -9.07 11.65
C GLU A 401 17.13 -8.40 10.46
N SER A 402 17.32 -7.09 10.27
CA SER A 402 16.78 -6.39 9.10
C SER A 402 17.42 -6.89 7.79
N VAL A 403 18.72 -7.16 7.81
CA VAL A 403 19.47 -7.75 6.69
C VAL A 403 19.02 -9.19 6.43
N ASP A 404 18.86 -9.99 7.49
CA ASP A 404 18.35 -11.37 7.41
C ASP A 404 16.99 -11.43 6.71
N ILE A 405 16.06 -10.55 7.11
CA ILE A 405 14.74 -10.44 6.48
C ILE A 405 14.86 -10.00 5.01
N ALA A 406 15.71 -9.02 4.70
CA ALA A 406 15.91 -8.56 3.33
C ALA A 406 16.46 -9.68 2.43
N ILE A 407 17.43 -10.46 2.91
CA ILE A 407 17.95 -11.64 2.21
C ILE A 407 16.82 -12.64 1.95
N MET A 408 16.09 -13.01 3.01
CA MET A 408 15.02 -14.00 2.96
C MET A 408 13.89 -13.62 1.98
N GLN A 409 13.52 -12.34 1.93
CA GLN A 409 12.33 -11.90 1.18
C GLN A 409 12.64 -11.39 -0.23
N LYS A 410 13.87 -10.96 -0.52
CA LYS A 410 14.23 -10.33 -1.80
C LYS A 410 15.30 -11.08 -2.58
N LEU A 411 16.20 -11.79 -1.91
CA LEU A 411 17.29 -12.53 -2.58
C LEU A 411 16.93 -13.99 -2.81
N LEU A 412 16.57 -14.69 -1.73
CA LEU A 412 16.31 -16.13 -1.79
C LEU A 412 15.15 -16.54 -2.71
N PRO A 413 14.07 -15.75 -2.92
CA PRO A 413 13.01 -16.10 -3.87
C PRO A 413 13.49 -16.35 -5.29
N LYS A 414 14.59 -15.73 -5.71
CA LYS A 414 15.17 -15.87 -7.05
C LYS A 414 16.07 -17.09 -7.18
N LEU A 415 16.39 -17.76 -6.07
CA LEU A 415 17.32 -18.87 -6.03
C LEU A 415 16.58 -20.19 -6.33
N HIS A 416 16.91 -20.81 -7.46
CA HIS A 416 16.42 -22.13 -7.84
C HIS A 416 17.39 -22.80 -8.81
N GLY A 417 17.33 -24.13 -8.91
CA GLY A 417 18.13 -24.87 -9.89
C GLY A 417 18.44 -26.30 -9.48
N SER A 418 19.07 -27.03 -10.41
CA SER A 418 19.55 -28.37 -10.17
C SER A 418 20.68 -28.38 -9.15
N ARG A 419 20.81 -29.48 -8.41
CA ARG A 419 21.86 -29.74 -7.42
C ARG A 419 23.25 -29.40 -7.95
N SER A 420 23.57 -29.87 -9.15
CA SER A 420 24.88 -29.68 -9.78
C SER A 420 25.26 -28.21 -9.99
N LYS A 421 24.26 -27.35 -10.22
CA LYS A 421 24.45 -25.92 -10.44
C LYS A 421 24.50 -25.15 -9.12
N ILE A 422 23.64 -25.50 -8.15
CA ILE A 422 23.33 -24.62 -7.03
C ILE A 422 24.07 -24.98 -5.73
N ALA A 423 24.50 -26.22 -5.53
CA ALA A 423 25.07 -26.70 -4.26
C ALA A 423 26.25 -25.84 -3.75
N LYS A 424 27.19 -25.49 -4.64
CA LYS A 424 28.35 -24.65 -4.29
C LYS A 424 27.95 -23.24 -3.86
N VAL A 425 26.89 -22.70 -4.46
CA VAL A 425 26.38 -21.37 -4.09
C VAL A 425 25.63 -21.43 -2.78
N LEU A 426 24.84 -22.49 -2.53
CA LEU A 426 24.20 -22.70 -1.23
C LEU A 426 25.23 -22.78 -0.10
N ASP A 427 26.30 -23.56 -0.27
CA ASP A 427 27.42 -23.60 0.69
C ASP A 427 27.99 -22.20 0.97
N ALA A 428 28.29 -21.44 -0.08
CA ALA A 428 28.87 -20.11 0.07
C ALA A 428 27.90 -19.12 0.74
N LEU A 429 26.62 -19.14 0.39
CA LEU A 429 25.59 -18.29 1.00
C LEU A 429 25.36 -18.65 2.47
N ILE A 430 25.38 -19.95 2.82
CA ILE A 430 25.27 -20.40 4.22
C ILE A 430 26.45 -19.88 5.04
N LEU A 431 27.67 -19.93 4.49
CA LEU A 431 28.85 -19.38 5.15
C LEU A 431 28.72 -17.86 5.40
N LEU A 432 28.10 -17.11 4.49
CA LEU A 432 27.83 -15.68 4.70
C LEU A 432 26.82 -15.41 5.83
N CYS A 433 26.00 -16.40 6.21
CA CYS A 433 25.08 -16.31 7.34
C CYS A 433 25.75 -16.59 8.69
N LEU A 434 27.02 -16.99 8.72
CA LEU A 434 27.76 -17.34 9.94
C LEU A 434 28.78 -16.27 10.33
N LYS A 435 29.21 -16.29 11.59
CA LYS A 435 30.34 -15.48 12.07
C LYS A 435 31.62 -15.81 11.29
N ASN A 436 32.48 -14.81 11.09
CA ASN A 436 33.75 -14.99 10.40
C ASN A 436 34.60 -16.10 11.07
N GLY A 437 35.21 -16.95 10.24
CA GLY A 437 36.07 -18.06 10.69
C GLY A 437 35.32 -19.37 10.99
N GLN A 438 33.99 -19.39 10.88
CA GLN A 438 33.22 -20.62 10.94
C GLN A 438 33.41 -21.44 9.66
N THR A 439 33.37 -22.76 9.82
CA THR A 439 33.29 -23.71 8.69
C THR A 439 31.91 -24.33 8.67
N PHE A 440 31.42 -24.67 7.49
CA PHE A 440 30.12 -25.28 7.31
C PHE A 440 30.25 -26.59 6.54
N SER A 441 29.46 -27.58 6.96
CA SER A 441 29.22 -28.81 6.22
C SER A 441 27.75 -29.15 6.36
N ILE A 442 27.08 -29.39 5.23
CA ILE A 442 25.64 -29.71 5.21
C ILE A 442 25.29 -30.94 6.05
N ALA A 443 26.20 -31.91 6.17
CA ALA A 443 26.00 -33.11 7.00
C ALA A 443 25.98 -32.80 8.51
N LYS A 444 26.48 -31.63 8.91
CA LYS A 444 26.57 -31.15 10.30
C LYS A 444 25.79 -29.86 10.50
N SER A 445 24.80 -29.58 9.65
CA SER A 445 24.00 -28.35 9.74
C SER A 445 23.37 -28.15 11.11
N ASP A 446 22.98 -29.25 11.75
CA ASP A 446 22.26 -29.25 13.03
C ASP A 446 23.22 -29.11 14.24
N GLU A 447 24.55 -29.20 14.02
CA GLU A 447 25.59 -28.97 15.02
C GLU A 447 25.97 -27.48 15.14
N VAL A 448 25.48 -26.60 14.26
CA VAL A 448 25.81 -25.18 14.25
C VAL A 448 25.11 -24.47 15.42
N LEU A 449 25.90 -23.95 16.36
CA LEU A 449 25.38 -23.21 17.52
C LEU A 449 24.71 -21.90 17.08
N ALA A 450 23.54 -21.61 17.65
CA ALA A 450 22.75 -20.41 17.31
C ALA A 450 23.54 -19.10 17.47
N GLU A 451 24.41 -19.01 18.47
CA GLU A 451 25.29 -17.86 18.71
C GLU A 451 26.29 -17.59 17.58
N ASN A 452 26.55 -18.56 16.71
CA ASN A 452 27.44 -18.44 15.56
C ASN A 452 26.71 -18.00 14.28
N ILE A 453 25.38 -17.90 14.31
CA ILE A 453 24.55 -17.55 13.16
C ILE A 453 24.21 -16.06 13.24
N ILE A 454 24.60 -15.30 12.21
CA ILE A 454 24.30 -13.86 12.08
C ILE A 454 22.92 -13.66 11.45
N TYR A 455 22.57 -14.48 10.45
CA TYR A 455 21.31 -14.40 9.69
C TYR A 455 20.51 -15.70 9.84
N PRO A 456 19.80 -15.90 10.96
CA PRO A 456 19.16 -17.18 11.28
C PRO A 456 18.06 -17.60 10.30
N ILE A 457 17.23 -16.68 9.82
CA ILE A 457 16.11 -17.00 8.91
C ILE A 457 16.65 -17.45 7.55
N ALA A 458 17.60 -16.69 6.99
CA ALA A 458 18.26 -17.01 5.75
C ALA A 458 19.06 -18.33 5.86
N PHE A 459 19.79 -18.52 6.96
CA PHE A 459 20.53 -19.76 7.23
C PHE A 459 19.62 -20.99 7.19
N GLU A 460 18.53 -20.96 7.97
CA GLU A 460 17.58 -22.08 8.04
C GLU A 460 16.98 -22.39 6.66
N LYS A 461 16.59 -21.37 5.90
CA LYS A 461 16.07 -21.54 4.53
C LYS A 461 17.12 -22.14 3.59
N LEU A 462 18.34 -21.63 3.59
CA LEU A 462 19.41 -22.10 2.72
C LEU A 462 19.80 -23.55 3.04
N VAL A 463 19.88 -23.93 4.32
CA VAL A 463 20.13 -25.32 4.73
C VAL A 463 19.04 -26.24 4.20
N ARG A 464 17.75 -25.86 4.33
CA ARG A 464 16.65 -26.67 3.81
C ARG A 464 16.69 -26.81 2.29
N MET A 465 16.92 -25.70 1.58
CA MET A 465 17.09 -25.72 0.12
C MET A 465 18.23 -26.65 -0.29
N TYR A 466 19.32 -26.68 0.49
CA TYR A 466 20.44 -27.56 0.21
C TYR A 466 20.10 -29.02 0.47
N LYS A 467 19.49 -29.37 1.61
CA LYS A 467 18.99 -30.73 1.88
C LYS A 467 18.07 -31.20 0.75
N ASN A 468 17.09 -30.37 0.37
CA ASN A 468 16.18 -30.66 -0.74
C ASN A 468 16.90 -30.88 -2.08
N ALA A 469 17.89 -30.04 -2.42
CA ALA A 469 18.70 -30.23 -3.62
C ALA A 469 19.49 -31.54 -3.60
N LEU A 470 19.99 -31.98 -2.43
CA LEU A 470 20.70 -33.24 -2.29
C LEU A 470 19.78 -34.44 -2.52
N ASP A 471 18.58 -34.39 -1.93
CA ASP A 471 17.62 -35.49 -1.90
C ASP A 471 16.85 -35.62 -3.22
N ASN A 472 16.38 -34.49 -3.77
CA ASN A 472 15.49 -34.45 -4.94
C ASN A 472 16.18 -33.98 -6.23
N GLY A 473 17.47 -33.61 -6.16
CA GLY A 473 18.26 -33.18 -7.32
C GLY A 473 17.94 -31.76 -7.83
N PHE A 474 16.97 -31.08 -7.23
CA PHE A 474 16.53 -29.72 -7.55
C PHE A 474 16.01 -29.02 -6.28
N THR A 475 16.14 -27.71 -6.20
CA THR A 475 15.52 -26.89 -5.15
C THR A 475 15.02 -25.56 -5.72
N SER A 476 14.02 -24.99 -5.05
CA SER A 476 13.45 -23.68 -5.30
C SER A 476 13.08 -23.01 -3.97
N TYR A 477 12.89 -21.70 -4.00
CA TYR A 477 12.39 -20.99 -2.83
C TYR A 477 11.00 -21.48 -2.39
N ALA A 478 10.08 -21.65 -3.33
CA ALA A 478 8.81 -22.33 -3.07
C ALA A 478 9.04 -23.85 -3.15
N GLU A 479 9.52 -24.43 -2.05
CA GLU A 479 9.65 -25.88 -1.86
C GLU A 479 8.70 -26.31 -0.73
N ALA A 480 8.03 -27.44 -0.93
CA ALA A 480 7.13 -28.04 0.05
C ALA A 480 7.89 -28.73 1.17
#